data_AF-A0A6I9M265-F1
#
_entry.id   AF-A0A6I9M265-F1
#
_cell.length_a   1.000
_cell.length_b   1.000
_cell.length_c   1.000
_cell.angle_alpha   90.00
_cell.angle_beta   90.00
_cell.angle_gamma   90.00
#
_symmetry.space_group_name_H-M   'P 1'
#
loop_
_entity.id
_entity.type
_entity.pdbx_description
1 polymer ?
#
loop_
_entity_poly.entity_id
_entity_poly.type
_entity_poly.pdbx_seq_one_letter_code
_entity_poly.pdbx_strand_id
1 'polypeptide(L)'
;MNACWLSLLCLLGALALLVEGVTVQDGDLSFPLESVKQLKDLQEAPEPLLVNHKKFAPRLAAPLAPRMCSHSAFPEALKPLCKKPNAEEILKKLQAIAHDPNTCEICAYAACTGC
;
A
#
# COMPACT_ATOMS: atom_id res chain seq x y z
N MET A 1 18.22 -0.13 -43.10
CA MET A 1 18.48 -0.68 -41.74
C MET A 1 17.96 0.23 -40.63
N ASN A 2 18.11 1.56 -40.75
CA ASN A 2 17.91 2.50 -39.64
C ASN A 2 16.43 2.81 -39.32
N ALA A 3 15.54 2.74 -40.32
CA ALA A 3 14.10 3.00 -40.11
C ALA A 3 13.42 1.97 -39.19
N CYS A 4 13.89 0.71 -39.21
CA CYS A 4 13.37 -0.35 -38.34
C CYS A 4 13.73 -0.10 -36.87
N TRP A 5 14.95 0.38 -36.61
CA TRP A 5 15.41 0.75 -35.27
C TRP A 5 14.63 1.95 -34.72
N LEU A 6 14.38 2.97 -35.54
CA LEU A 6 13.61 4.14 -35.12
C LEU A 6 12.16 3.79 -34.80
N SER A 7 11.54 2.89 -35.59
CA SER A 7 10.20 2.38 -35.32
C SER A 7 10.15 1.59 -34.00
N LEU A 8 11.12 0.70 -33.77
CA LEU A 8 11.21 -0.07 -32.54
C LEU A 8 11.41 0.84 -31.32
N LEU A 9 12.25 1.88 -31.43
CA LEU A 9 12.47 2.86 -30.36
C LEU A 9 11.20 3.66 -30.06
N CYS A 10 10.44 4.05 -31.09
CA CYS A 10 9.18 4.77 -30.91
C CYS A 10 8.12 3.89 -30.24
N LEU A 11 8.03 2.61 -30.62
CA LEU A 11 7.11 1.66 -29.98
C LEU A 11 7.48 1.40 -28.52
N LEU A 12 8.77 1.25 -28.21
CA LEU A 12 9.27 1.11 -26.84
C LEU A 12 9.00 2.37 -26.00
N GLY A 13 9.20 3.56 -26.57
CA GLY A 13 8.91 4.83 -25.91
C GLY A 13 7.41 5.01 -25.63
N ALA A 14 6.55 4.70 -26.60
CA ALA A 14 5.10 4.73 -26.41
C ALA A 14 4.63 3.72 -25.36
N LEU A 15 5.25 2.53 -25.29
CA LEU A 15 4.94 1.53 -24.28
C LEU A 15 5.34 2.01 -22.88
N ALA A 16 6.49 2.66 -22.73
CA ALA A 16 6.96 3.16 -21.42
C ALA A 16 6.01 4.21 -20.81
N LEU A 17 5.34 5.02 -21.65
CA LEU A 17 4.33 5.99 -21.20
C LEU A 17 3.02 5.34 -20.73
N LEU A 18 2.76 4.08 -21.09
CA LEU A 18 1.57 3.35 -20.67
C LEU A 18 1.78 2.56 -19.36
N VAL A 19 3.01 2.49 -18.84
CA VAL A 19 3.35 1.77 -17.60
C VAL A 19 3.35 2.72 -16.40
N GLU A 20 2.68 3.87 -16.50
CA GLU A 20 2.46 4.71 -15.32
C GLU A 20 1.48 3.99 -14.38
N GLY A 21 2.05 3.43 -13.31
CA GLY A 21 1.27 2.76 -12.28
C GLY A 21 0.68 3.77 -11.31
N VAL A 22 -0.53 3.49 -10.82
CA VAL A 22 -1.17 4.32 -9.81
C VAL A 22 -0.37 4.28 -8.50
N THR A 23 -0.16 5.45 -7.91
CA THR A 23 0.44 5.60 -6.57
C THR A 23 -0.53 6.30 -5.62
N VAL A 24 -0.37 6.04 -4.32
CA VAL A 24 -1.15 6.66 -3.25
C VAL A 24 -0.26 7.64 -2.51
N GLN A 25 -0.66 8.90 -2.49
CA GLN A 25 0.03 10.00 -1.84
C GLN A 25 -0.68 10.41 -0.55
N ASP A 26 0.09 10.48 0.55
CA ASP A 26 -0.34 11.08 1.82
C ASP A 26 0.75 12.05 2.29
N GLY A 27 0.50 13.35 2.07
CA GLY A 27 1.49 14.41 2.29
C GLY A 27 2.75 14.19 1.45
N ASP A 28 3.91 14.10 2.11
CA ASP A 28 5.21 13.91 1.47
C ASP A 28 5.52 12.44 1.13
N LEU A 29 4.63 11.50 1.46
CA LEU A 29 4.81 10.08 1.23
C LEU A 29 4.04 9.66 -0.02
N SER A 30 4.68 8.92 -0.91
CA SER A 30 4.03 8.26 -2.06
C SER A 30 4.36 6.78 -2.03
N PHE A 31 3.33 5.95 -2.18
CA PHE A 31 3.42 4.50 -2.16
C PHE A 31 2.81 3.92 -3.43
N PRO A 32 3.44 2.95 -4.10
CA PRO A 32 2.81 2.28 -5.23
C PRO A 32 1.56 1.53 -4.76
N LEU A 33 0.46 1.62 -5.53
CA LEU A 33 -0.81 0.97 -5.19
C LEU A 33 -0.64 -0.54 -4.98
N GLU A 34 0.27 -1.17 -5.73
CA GLU A 34 0.61 -2.59 -5.58
C GLU A 34 1.15 -2.95 -4.18
N SER A 35 1.95 -2.08 -3.55
CA SER A 35 2.38 -2.30 -2.16
C SER A 35 1.27 -2.04 -1.16
N VAL A 36 0.36 -1.11 -1.45
CA VAL A 36 -0.81 -0.84 -0.59
C VAL A 36 -1.76 -2.03 -0.60
N LYS A 37 -2.00 -2.66 -1.75
CA LYS A 37 -2.84 -3.87 -1.88
C LYS A 37 -2.38 -5.00 -0.94
N GLN A 38 -1.07 -5.18 -0.75
CA GLN A 38 -0.50 -6.19 0.15
C GLN A 38 -0.88 -6.01 1.63
N LEU A 39 -1.34 -4.81 2.04
CA LEU A 39 -1.82 -4.58 3.41
C LEU A 39 -3.10 -5.36 3.72
N LYS A 40 -3.87 -5.74 2.70
CA LYS A 40 -5.08 -6.56 2.87
C LYS A 40 -4.74 -7.97 3.35
N ASP A 41 -3.71 -8.58 2.77
CA ASP A 41 -3.28 -9.94 3.09
C ASP A 41 -2.75 -10.06 4.54
N LEU A 42 -2.19 -8.97 5.08
CA LEU A 42 -1.73 -8.89 6.47
C LEU A 42 -2.86 -8.83 7.49
N GLN A 43 -4.05 -8.36 7.08
CA GLN A 43 -5.23 -8.30 7.93
C GLN A 43 -5.94 -9.67 8.03
N GLU A 44 -5.82 -10.50 6.99
CA GLU A 44 -6.40 -11.84 6.93
C GLU A 44 -5.54 -12.92 7.60
N ALA A 45 -4.27 -12.61 7.90
CA ALA A 45 -3.43 -13.48 8.72
C ALA A 45 -4.06 -13.62 10.12
N PRO A 46 -4.46 -14.83 10.53
CA PRO A 46 -5.05 -15.02 11.85
C PRO A 46 -4.04 -14.57 12.89
N GLU A 47 -4.39 -13.57 13.71
CA GLU A 47 -3.73 -13.43 15.00
C GLU A 47 -3.82 -14.81 15.65
N PRO A 48 -2.71 -15.41 16.13
CA PRO A 48 -2.83 -16.57 16.98
C PRO A 48 -3.58 -16.07 18.20
N LEU A 49 -4.90 -16.29 18.19
CA LEU A 49 -5.76 -16.13 19.34
C LEU A 49 -5.19 -17.12 20.34
N LEU A 50 -4.28 -16.64 21.17
CA LEU A 50 -3.99 -17.23 22.45
C LEU A 50 -5.29 -17.11 23.23
N VAL A 51 -6.18 -18.08 22.98
CA VAL A 51 -7.37 -18.41 23.75
C VAL A 51 -6.84 -18.93 25.09
N ASN A 52 -6.27 -18.02 25.88
CA ASN A 52 -6.04 -18.26 27.28
C ASN A 52 -7.33 -17.80 27.97
N HIS A 53 -8.10 -18.78 28.45
CA HIS A 53 -9.39 -18.67 29.16
C HIS A 53 -9.33 -17.87 30.49
N LYS A 54 -8.53 -16.80 30.59
CA LYS A 54 -8.40 -16.01 31.81
C LYS A 54 -8.73 -14.54 31.57
N LYS A 55 -9.91 -14.18 32.07
CA LYS A 55 -10.34 -12.88 32.62
C LYS A 55 -10.50 -11.72 31.64
N PHE A 56 -11.76 -11.28 31.55
CA PHE A 56 -12.23 -9.90 31.57
C PHE A 56 -11.14 -8.86 31.89
N ALA A 57 -10.61 -8.25 30.84
CA ALA A 57 -10.06 -6.90 30.83
C ALA A 57 -10.36 -6.34 29.43
N PRO A 58 -10.75 -5.06 29.27
CA PRO A 58 -10.77 -4.44 27.96
C PRO A 58 -9.31 -4.42 27.52
N ARG A 59 -8.90 -5.39 26.71
CA ARG A 59 -7.58 -5.34 26.07
C ARG A 59 -7.65 -4.11 25.20
N LEU A 60 -7.01 -3.02 25.62
CA LEU A 60 -6.64 -1.92 24.75
C LEU A 60 -6.04 -2.59 23.51
N ALA A 61 -6.79 -2.58 22.41
CA ALA A 61 -6.33 -3.12 21.14
C ALA A 61 -4.98 -2.45 20.90
N ALA A 62 -3.91 -3.23 20.79
CA ALA A 62 -2.60 -2.59 20.66
C ALA A 62 -2.61 -1.75 19.37
N PRO A 63 -1.91 -0.61 19.36
CA PRO A 63 -1.94 0.32 18.23
C PRO A 63 -1.65 -0.41 16.92
N LEU A 64 -2.38 -0.07 15.85
CA LEU A 64 -2.31 -0.80 14.57
C LEU A 64 -0.92 -0.70 13.94
N ALA A 65 -0.29 0.49 14.00
CA ALA A 65 0.99 0.73 13.36
C ALA A 65 2.12 -0.15 13.92
N PRO A 66 2.40 -0.21 15.23
CA PRO A 66 3.41 -1.12 15.79
C PRO A 66 3.18 -2.59 15.41
N ARG A 67 1.92 -3.06 15.42
CA ARG A 67 1.59 -4.45 15.05
C ARG A 67 1.95 -4.74 13.61
N MET A 68 1.46 -3.92 12.68
CA MET A 68 1.67 -4.12 11.25
C MET A 68 3.11 -3.86 10.83
N CYS A 69 3.74 -2.80 11.34
CA CYS A 69 5.13 -2.48 11.04
C CYS A 69 6.12 -3.53 11.54
N SER A 70 5.75 -4.33 12.55
CA SER A 70 6.56 -5.45 13.05
C SER A 70 6.35 -6.75 12.28
N HIS A 71 5.35 -6.80 11.39
CA HIS A 71 5.03 -8.00 10.63
C HIS A 71 6.12 -8.29 9.59
N SER A 72 6.57 -9.54 9.49
CA SER A 72 7.66 -9.94 8.58
C SER A 72 7.31 -9.73 7.11
N ALA A 73 6.04 -9.91 6.76
CA ALA A 73 5.50 -9.66 5.42
C ALA A 73 5.05 -8.20 5.18
N PHE A 74 5.42 -7.26 6.05
CA PHE A 74 5.10 -5.84 5.84
C PHE A 74 5.89 -5.26 4.65
N PRO A 75 5.24 -4.63 3.66
CA PRO A 75 5.89 -4.25 2.41
C PRO A 75 7.05 -3.27 2.62
N GLU A 76 8.19 -3.50 1.95
CA GLU A 76 9.38 -2.64 2.04
C GLU A 76 9.08 -1.17 1.72
N ALA A 77 8.27 -0.92 0.70
CA ALA A 77 7.92 0.42 0.25
C ALA A 77 7.19 1.23 1.33
N LEU A 78 6.48 0.57 2.25
CA LEU A 78 5.70 1.19 3.32
C LEU A 78 6.50 1.35 4.61
N LYS A 79 7.67 0.71 4.76
CA LYS A 79 8.52 0.82 5.98
C LYS A 79 8.83 2.26 6.43
N PRO A 80 9.02 3.26 5.53
CA PRO A 80 9.23 4.65 5.94
C PRO A 80 8.07 5.23 6.76
N LEU A 81 6.83 4.79 6.51
CA LEU A 81 5.63 5.23 7.23
C LEU A 81 5.72 4.90 8.73
N CYS A 82 6.32 3.76 9.08
CA CYS A 82 6.44 3.29 10.45
C CYS A 82 7.28 4.21 11.36
N LYS A 83 8.07 5.12 10.78
CA LYS A 83 8.88 6.11 11.51
C LYS A 83 8.15 7.43 11.73
N LYS A 84 6.97 7.60 11.13
CA LYS A 84 6.20 8.86 11.19
C LYS A 84 5.34 8.89 12.46
N PRO A 85 5.18 10.07 13.09
CA PRO A 85 4.36 10.20 14.30
C PRO A 85 2.87 9.91 14.04
N ASN A 86 2.40 10.15 12.82
CA ASN A 86 1.02 9.90 12.37
C ASN A 86 0.87 8.56 11.61
N ALA A 87 1.81 7.63 11.78
CA ALA A 87 1.81 6.32 11.10
C ALA A 87 0.47 5.57 11.24
N GLU A 88 -0.15 5.60 12.42
CA GLU A 88 -1.39 4.88 12.66
C GLU A 88 -2.58 5.43 11.86
N GLU A 89 -2.67 6.74 11.68
CA GLU A 89 -3.73 7.36 10.89
C GLU A 89 -3.54 7.05 9.40
N ILE A 90 -2.32 7.24 8.89
CA ILE A 90 -2.01 6.98 7.48
C ILE A 90 -2.24 5.50 7.18
N LEU A 91 -1.81 4.59 8.06
CA LEU A 91 -1.97 3.16 7.85
C LEU A 91 -3.44 2.73 7.81
N LYS A 92 -4.31 3.35 8.61
CA LYS A 92 -5.77 3.12 8.52
C LYS A 92 -6.34 3.56 7.16
N LYS A 93 -5.91 4.71 6.64
CA LYS A 93 -6.32 5.18 5.30
C LYS A 93 -5.84 4.21 4.22
N LEU A 94 -4.58 3.79 4.28
CA LEU A 94 -4.00 2.83 3.34
C LEU A 94 -4.67 1.46 3.41
N GLN A 95 -5.08 0.99 4.59
CA GLN A 95 -5.89 -0.23 4.72
C GLN A 95 -7.26 -0.10 4.06
N ALA A 96 -7.93 1.06 4.21
CA ALA A 96 -9.20 1.29 3.54
C ALA A 96 -9.04 1.23 2.01
N ILE A 97 -7.96 1.80 1.47
CA ILE A 97 -7.63 1.71 0.04
C ILE A 97 -7.27 0.27 -0.35
N ALA A 98 -6.53 -0.46 0.48
CA ALA A 98 -6.19 -1.85 0.22
C ALA A 98 -7.43 -2.76 0.17
N HIS A 99 -8.48 -2.43 0.92
CA HIS A 99 -9.74 -3.16 0.91
C HIS A 99 -10.51 -2.97 -0.40
N ASP A 100 -10.47 -1.78 -0.98
CA ASP A 100 -11.10 -1.41 -2.25
C ASP A 100 -10.14 -0.63 -3.18
N PRO A 101 -9.16 -1.32 -3.80
CA PRO A 101 -8.12 -0.67 -4.58
C PRO A 101 -8.65 -0.06 -5.89
N ASN A 102 -9.81 -0.52 -6.36
CA ASN A 102 -10.44 -0.01 -7.59
C ASN A 102 -10.69 1.49 -7.51
N THR A 103 -10.93 2.04 -6.31
CA THR A 103 -11.08 3.48 -6.09
C THR A 103 -9.87 4.29 -6.53
N CYS A 104 -8.65 3.73 -6.38
CA CYS A 104 -7.44 4.36 -6.90
C CYS A 104 -7.20 4.04 -8.37
N GLU A 105 -7.59 2.87 -8.88
CA GLU A 105 -7.46 2.56 -10.31
C GLU A 105 -8.34 3.44 -11.21
N ILE A 106 -9.49 3.89 -10.70
CA ILE A 106 -10.36 4.86 -11.38
C ILE A 106 -10.14 6.30 -10.90
N CYS A 107 -9.11 6.53 -10.07
CA CYS A 107 -8.68 7.86 -9.65
C CYS A 107 -9.79 8.65 -8.93
N ALA A 108 -10.62 7.96 -8.15
CA ALA A 108 -11.77 8.54 -7.45
C ALA A 108 -11.37 9.40 -6.24
N TYR A 109 -10.17 9.20 -5.69
CA TYR A 109 -9.63 9.97 -4.58
C TYR A 109 -8.43 10.81 -5.00
N ALA A 110 -8.33 12.03 -4.45
CA ALA A 110 -7.20 12.94 -4.66
C ALA A 110 -5.86 12.39 -4.16
N ALA A 111 -5.89 11.38 -3.27
CA ALA A 111 -4.70 10.67 -2.83
C ALA A 111 -4.11 9.77 -3.94
N CYS A 112 -4.89 9.38 -4.96
CA CYS A 112 -4.43 8.50 -6.02
C CYS A 112 -3.85 9.34 -7.17
N THR A 113 -2.61 9.08 -7.57
CA THR A 113 -1.87 9.80 -8.62
C THR A 113 -1.28 8.83 -9.63
N GLY A 114 -0.81 9.32 -10.78
CA GLY A 114 -0.36 8.44 -11.87
C GLY A 114 -1.50 7.94 -12.75
N CYS A 115 -2.66 8.58 -12.60
CA CYS A 115 -3.62 8.82 -13.66
C CYS A 115 -3.40 10.25 -14.18
#